data_AF-A0A0Q4QP75-F1
#
_entry.id   AF-A0A0Q4QP75-F1
#
_cell.length_a   1.000
_cell.length_b   1.000
_cell.length_c   1.000
_cell.angle_alpha   90.00
_cell.angle_beta   90.00
_cell.angle_gamma   90.00
#
_symmetry.space_group_name_H-M   'P 1'
#
loop_
_entity.id
_entity.type
_entity.pdbx_description
1 polymer ?
#
loop_
_entity_poly.entity_id
_entity_poly.type
_entity_poly.pdbx_seq_one_letter_code
_entity_poly.pdbx_strand_id
1 'polypeptide(L)'
;MDTKKEIQAMFTIDDETIVILALPSSSGEGRYLTAAAFVKGKIVVGHDCPAAKVRKTCWHTAAAVNALKNFYFYKSELDDAEVISIYRKVTMSEEWRQIQIPEKIGVRTHEQHTA
;
A
#
# COMPACT_ATOMS: atom_id res chain seq x y z
N MET A 1 -8.58 21.54 -4.04
CA MET A 1 -9.26 20.23 -4.10
C MET A 1 -8.37 19.26 -3.36
N ASP A 2 -8.72 18.91 -2.12
CA ASP A 2 -8.01 17.87 -1.38
C ASP A 2 -8.28 16.53 -2.06
N THR A 3 -7.34 16.07 -2.87
CA THR A 3 -7.32 14.68 -3.33
C THR A 3 -7.19 13.78 -2.10
N LYS A 4 -8.32 13.21 -1.68
CA LYS A 4 -8.38 12.24 -0.58
C LYS A 4 -7.37 11.13 -0.87
N LYS A 5 -6.33 11.04 -0.05
CA LYS A 5 -5.32 9.97 -0.09
C LYS A 5 -5.92 8.71 0.53
N GLU A 6 -6.86 8.10 -0.18
CA GLU A 6 -7.58 6.92 0.28
C GLU A 6 -7.31 5.71 -0.61
N ILE A 7 -7.39 4.51 -0.01
CA ILE A 7 -7.30 3.25 -0.74
C ILE A 7 -8.60 3.09 -1.55
N GLN A 8 -8.48 2.89 -2.87
CA GLN A 8 -9.64 2.76 -3.75
C GLN A 8 -10.04 1.29 -3.97
N ALA A 9 -9.06 0.39 -3.97
CA ALA A 9 -9.27 -1.04 -4.02
C ALA A 9 -8.10 -1.76 -3.36
N MET A 10 -8.37 -2.95 -2.82
CA MET A 10 -7.37 -3.83 -2.22
C MET A 10 -7.54 -5.23 -2.80
N PHE A 11 -6.43 -5.88 -3.10
CA PHE A 11 -6.35 -7.23 -3.63
C PHE A 11 -5.32 -8.05 -2.88
N THR A 12 -5.43 -9.37 -2.98
CA THR A 12 -4.46 -10.33 -2.46
C THR A 12 -4.27 -11.48 -3.44
N ILE A 13 -3.29 -12.33 -3.18
CA ILE A 13 -3.02 -13.58 -3.89
C ILE A 13 -3.10 -14.68 -2.83
N ASP A 14 -3.79 -15.77 -3.16
CA ASP A 14 -3.87 -16.93 -2.26
C ASP A 14 -2.48 -17.47 -1.92
N ASP A 15 -2.34 -18.02 -0.72
CA ASP A 15 -1.11 -18.65 -0.22
C ASP A 15 0.13 -17.74 -0.13
N GLU A 16 -0.02 -16.46 -0.46
CA GLU A 16 1.01 -15.44 -0.30
C GLU A 16 0.66 -14.43 0.80
N THR A 17 1.69 -13.85 1.41
CA THR A 17 1.52 -12.71 2.32
C THR A 17 1.72 -11.43 1.51
N ILE A 18 0.70 -11.05 0.76
CA ILE A 18 0.74 -9.92 -0.18
C ILE A 18 -0.57 -9.14 -0.18
N VAL A 19 -0.46 -7.82 -0.27
CA VAL A 19 -1.56 -6.94 -0.63
C VAL A 19 -1.18 -6.09 -1.83
N ILE A 20 -2.14 -5.87 -2.72
CA ILE A 20 -2.02 -4.93 -3.84
C ILE A 20 -3.09 -3.86 -3.68
N LEU A 21 -2.69 -2.60 -3.76
CA LEU A 21 -3.56 -1.45 -3.59
C LEU A 21 -3.69 -0.66 -4.88
N ALA A 22 -4.91 -0.26 -5.19
CA ALA A 22 -5.16 0.84 -6.13
C ALA A 22 -5.21 2.15 -5.33
N LEU A 23 -4.27 3.05 -5.62
CA LEU A 23 -4.10 4.33 -4.93
C LEU A 23 -4.15 5.50 -5.93
N PRO A 24 -4.74 6.65 -5.59
CA PRO A 24 -4.70 7.83 -6.44
C PRO A 24 -3.27 8.35 -6.64
N SER A 25 -3.04 9.08 -7.72
CA SER A 25 -1.85 9.91 -7.88
C SER A 25 -1.83 11.05 -6.86
N SER A 26 -0.64 11.44 -6.41
CA SER A 26 -0.44 12.65 -5.60
C SER A 26 -0.82 13.93 -6.36
N SER A 27 -0.79 13.92 -7.70
CA SER A 27 -1.24 15.04 -8.54
C SER A 27 -2.75 15.05 -8.77
N GLY A 28 -3.48 14.03 -8.29
CA GLY A 28 -4.90 13.85 -8.56
C GLY A 28 -5.25 13.21 -9.89
N GLU A 29 -4.29 13.09 -10.80
CA GLU A 29 -4.50 12.49 -12.12
C GLU A 29 -4.05 11.02 -12.15
N GLY A 30 -5.01 10.12 -12.30
CA GLY A 30 -4.75 8.69 -12.48
C GLY A 30 -4.62 7.87 -11.20
N ARG A 31 -4.39 6.57 -11.38
CA ARG A 31 -4.28 5.57 -10.32
C ARG A 31 -3.00 4.77 -10.50
N TYR A 32 -2.35 4.45 -9.38
CA TYR A 32 -1.20 3.57 -9.33
C TYR A 32 -1.57 2.28 -8.61
N LEU A 33 -1.01 1.18 -9.10
CA LEU A 33 -0.97 -0.06 -8.36
C LEU A 33 0.30 -0.08 -7.50
N THR A 34 0.14 -0.42 -6.23
CA THR A 34 1.25 -0.59 -5.28
C THR A 34 1.09 -1.93 -4.61
N ALA A 35 2.10 -2.79 -4.72
CA ALA A 35 2.14 -4.09 -4.07
C ALA A 35 3.05 -4.02 -2.85
N ALA A 36 2.62 -4.61 -1.74
CA ALA A 36 3.47 -4.90 -0.58
C ALA A 36 3.40 -6.40 -0.30
N ALA A 37 4.55 -7.05 -0.28
CA ALA A 37 4.68 -8.49 -0.04
C ALA A 37 5.70 -8.74 1.07
N PHE A 38 5.45 -9.76 1.90
CA PHE A 38 6.41 -10.24 2.87
C PHE A 38 7.23 -11.39 2.28
N VAL A 39 8.52 -11.16 2.10
CA VAL A 39 9.44 -12.10 1.43
C VAL A 39 10.74 -12.17 2.23
N LYS A 40 11.11 -13.38 2.68
CA LYS A 40 12.37 -13.66 3.38
C LYS A 40 12.63 -12.71 4.57
N GLY A 41 11.62 -12.47 5.40
CA GLY A 41 11.75 -11.61 6.59
C GLY A 41 11.68 -10.11 6.32
N LYS A 42 11.33 -9.69 5.10
CA LYS A 42 11.29 -8.27 4.70
C LYS A 42 9.96 -7.93 4.04
N ILE A 43 9.52 -6.68 4.20
CA ILE A 43 8.39 -6.14 3.45
C ILE A 43 8.95 -5.47 2.20
N VAL A 44 8.69 -6.06 1.04
CA VAL A 44 9.08 -5.51 -0.26
C VAL A 44 7.89 -4.77 -0.85
N VAL A 45 8.07 -3.48 -1.13
CA VAL A 45 7.04 -2.62 -1.73
C VAL A 45 7.43 -2.27 -3.15
N GLY A 46 6.64 -2.72 -4.12
CA GLY A 46 6.81 -2.42 -5.54
C GLY A 46 5.75 -1.45 -6.04
N HIS A 47 6.17 -0.34 -6.64
CA HIS A 47 5.27 0.59 -7.32
C HIS A 47 5.99 1.49 -8.34
N ASP A 48 5.22 2.10 -9.23
CA ASP A 48 5.70 2.97 -10.33
C ASP A 48 5.43 4.45 -10.05
N CYS A 49 5.82 4.93 -8.87
CA CYS A 49 5.77 6.37 -8.56
C CYS A 49 7.12 7.01 -8.92
N PRO A 50 7.13 8.21 -9.54
CA PRO A 50 8.37 8.97 -9.78
C PRO A 50 9.19 9.19 -8.51
N ALA A 51 8.55 9.31 -7.34
CA ALA A 51 9.24 9.44 -6.05
C ALA A 51 10.13 8.23 -5.71
N ALA A 52 9.74 7.01 -6.12
CA ALA A 52 10.56 5.82 -5.93
C ALA A 52 11.86 5.85 -6.74
N LYS A 53 11.86 6.54 -7.91
CA LYS A 53 13.08 6.72 -8.72
C LYS A 53 14.14 7.57 -8.02
N VAL A 54 13.72 8.50 -7.18
CA VAL A 54 14.61 9.42 -6.44
C VAL A 54 14.88 8.97 -5.00
N ARG A 55 14.57 7.71 -4.67
CA ARG A 55 14.75 7.10 -3.32
C ARG A 55 14.10 7.88 -2.18
N LYS A 56 13.08 8.69 -2.46
CA LYS A 56 12.28 9.34 -1.41
C LYS A 56 11.16 8.39 -1.00
N THR A 57 10.93 8.28 0.29
CA THR A 57 9.73 7.61 0.82
C THR A 57 8.50 8.35 0.32
N CYS A 58 7.51 7.61 -0.19
CA CYS A 58 6.25 8.17 -0.67
C CYS A 58 5.09 7.66 0.18
N TRP A 59 3.97 8.37 0.14
CA TRP A 59 2.80 7.97 0.91
C TRP A 59 2.20 6.64 0.41
N HIS A 60 2.40 6.28 -0.87
CA HIS A 60 1.98 4.99 -1.42
C HIS A 60 2.65 3.82 -0.71
N THR A 61 3.96 3.93 -0.41
CA THR A 61 4.69 2.94 0.36
C THR A 61 4.13 2.80 1.77
N ALA A 62 3.91 3.92 2.47
CA ALA A 62 3.35 3.89 3.82
C ALA A 62 1.94 3.27 3.84
N ALA A 63 1.09 3.61 2.87
CA ALA A 63 -0.25 3.04 2.74
C ALA A 63 -0.19 1.52 2.52
N ALA A 64 0.70 1.04 1.65
CA ALA A 64 0.83 -0.38 1.35
C ALA A 64 1.38 -1.20 2.53
N VAL A 65 2.39 -0.68 3.25
CA VAL A 65 2.91 -1.33 4.46
C VAL A 65 1.83 -1.41 5.53
N ASN A 66 1.14 -0.30 5.80
CA ASN A 66 0.06 -0.28 6.78
C ASN A 66 -1.08 -1.23 6.38
N ALA A 67 -1.39 -1.31 5.09
CA ALA A 67 -2.41 -2.22 4.61
C ALA A 67 -2.02 -3.69 4.84
N LEU A 68 -0.78 -4.04 4.52
CA LEU A 68 -0.23 -5.39 4.71
C LEU A 68 -0.27 -5.78 6.20
N LYS A 69 0.28 -4.94 7.08
CA LYS A 69 0.32 -5.19 8.53
C LYS A 69 -1.07 -5.34 9.13
N ASN A 70 -2.03 -4.50 8.71
CA ASN A 70 -3.39 -4.58 9.23
C ASN A 70 -4.15 -5.81 8.71
N PHE A 71 -4.00 -6.15 7.43
CA PHE A 71 -4.67 -7.30 6.85
C PHE A 71 -4.13 -8.62 7.44
N TYR A 72 -2.82 -8.70 7.67
CA TYR A 72 -2.15 -9.84 8.27
C TYR A 72 -1.74 -9.57 9.73
N PHE A 73 -2.59 -8.89 10.52
CA PHE A 73 -2.26 -8.46 11.89
C PHE A 73 -1.85 -9.61 12.84
N TYR A 74 -2.22 -10.85 12.50
CA TYR A 74 -1.88 -12.06 13.25
C TYR A 74 -0.44 -12.55 12.98
N LYS A 75 0.28 -11.96 12.02
CA LYS A 75 1.67 -12.28 11.67
C LYS A 75 2.62 -11.28 12.32
N SER A 76 3.05 -11.56 13.56
CA SER A 76 3.98 -10.70 14.31
C SER A 76 5.32 -10.44 13.61
N GLU A 77 5.73 -11.35 12.71
CA GLU A 77 6.91 -11.19 11.85
C GLU A 77 6.88 -9.93 10.98
N LEU A 78 5.70 -9.34 10.74
CA LEU A 78 5.54 -8.11 9.97
C LEU A 78 5.88 -6.85 10.78
N ASP A 79 5.83 -6.89 12.11
CA ASP A 79 5.94 -5.69 12.94
C ASP A 79 7.34 -5.08 12.86
N ASP A 80 8.37 -5.94 12.93
CA ASP A 80 9.78 -5.56 12.91
C ASP A 80 10.45 -5.75 11.53
N ALA A 81 9.69 -6.14 10.51
CA ALA A 81 10.22 -6.42 9.18
C ALA A 81 10.82 -5.17 8.53
N GLU A 82 12.04 -5.29 8.01
CA GLU A 82 12.68 -4.25 7.19
C GLU A 82 11.83 -3.93 5.96
N VAL A 83 11.57 -2.64 5.71
CA VAL A 83 10.82 -2.19 4.53
C VAL A 83 11.78 -1.80 3.41
N ILE A 84 11.68 -2.51 2.28
CA ILE A 84 12.42 -2.23 1.06
C ILE A 84 11.46 -1.73 -0.01
N SER A 85 11.62 -0.48 -0.44
CA SER A 85 10.86 0.07 -1.58
C SER A 85 11.66 -0.09 -2.87
N ILE A 86 11.05 -0.67 -3.90
CA ILE A 86 11.63 -0.85 -5.23
C ILE A 86 10.77 -0.17 -6.30
N TYR A 87 11.44 0.31 -7.35
CA TYR A 87 10.76 0.80 -8.55
C TYR A 87 10.32 -0.40 -9.40
N ARG A 88 9.02 -0.68 -9.46
CA ARG A 88 8.45 -1.79 -10.23
C ARG A 88 7.06 -1.44 -10.72
N LYS A 89 6.82 -1.61 -12.01
CA LYS A 89 5.47 -1.53 -12.58
C LYS A 89 4.67 -2.75 -12.12
N VAL A 90 3.56 -2.48 -11.44
CA VAL A 90 2.60 -3.49 -10.99
C VAL A 90 1.42 -3.46 -11.96
N THR A 91 1.05 -4.63 -12.47
CA THR A 91 -0.01 -4.80 -13.48
C THR A 91 -1.04 -5.80 -12.95
N MET A 92 -2.31 -5.57 -13.26
CA MET A 92 -3.40 -6.49 -12.89
C MET A 92 -3.10 -7.91 -13.36
N SER A 93 -3.47 -8.89 -12.53
CA SER A 93 -3.38 -10.31 -12.81
C SER A 93 -4.72 -10.98 -12.53
N GLU A 94 -5.03 -12.05 -13.26
CA GLU A 94 -6.27 -12.83 -13.10
C GLU A 94 -6.29 -13.63 -11.78
N GLU A 95 -5.12 -13.90 -11.20
CA GLU A 95 -4.99 -14.60 -9.92
C GLU A 95 -5.38 -13.73 -8.71
N TRP A 96 -5.52 -12.42 -8.91
CA TRP A 96 -5.78 -11.49 -7.82
C TRP A 96 -7.22 -11.56 -7.37
N ARG A 97 -7.40 -11.66 -6.06
CA ARG A 97 -8.72 -11.60 -5.44
C ARG A 97 -8.92 -10.25 -4.82
N GLN A 98 -9.95 -9.54 -5.28
CA GLN A 98 -10.36 -8.31 -4.63
C GLN A 98 -10.92 -8.64 -3.25
N ILE A 99 -10.45 -7.89 -2.25
CA ILE A 99 -10.87 -8.02 -0.87
C ILE A 99 -11.43 -6.70 -0.37
N GLN A 100 -12.32 -6.78 0.62
CA GLN A 100 -12.88 -5.59 1.23
C GLN A 100 -11.77 -4.81 1.94
N ILE A 101 -11.76 -3.49 1.73
CA ILE A 101 -10.85 -2.59 2.45
C ILE A 101 -11.29 -2.59 3.92
N PRO A 102 -10.46 -3.07 4.86
CA PRO A 102 -10.85 -3.10 6.26
C PRO A 102 -11.04 -1.69 6.79
N GLU A 103 -12.09 -1.46 7.57
CA GLU A 103 -12.49 -0.13 8.07
C GLU A 103 -11.39 0.56 8.90
N LYS A 104 -10.47 -0.22 9.47
CA LYS A 104 -9.30 0.26 10.22
C LYS A 104 -8.16 0.78 9.34
N ILE A 105 -8.17 0.51 8.03
CA ILE A 105 -7.17 1.04 7.07
C ILE A 105 -7.65 2.39 6.54
N GLY A 106 -8.06 3.26 7.46
CA GLY A 106 -8.38 4.65 7.18
C GLY A 106 -7.14 5.49 7.37
N VAL A 107 -6.53 5.98 6.29
CA VAL A 107 -5.69 7.18 6.37
C VAL A 107 -6.63 8.34 6.72
N ARG A 108 -7.01 8.46 7.99
CA ARG A 108 -7.70 9.63 8.52
C ARG A 108 -6.67 10.74 8.67
N THR A 109 -6.47 11.52 7.61
CA THR A 109 -6.07 12.92 7.81
C THR A 109 -7.31 13.67 8.26
N HIS A 110 -7.57 13.65 9.57
CA HIS A 110 -8.30 14.73 10.22
C HIS A 110 -7.32 15.40 11.17
N GLU A 111 -6.59 16.38 10.65
CA GLU A 111 -6.30 17.56 11.46
C GLU A 111 -7.65 18.18 11.79
N GLN A 112 -8.18 17.90 12.98
CA GLN A 112 -9.12 18.80 13.63
C GLN A 112 -8.31 19.66 14.59
N HIS A 113 -7.72 20.71 14.02
CA HIS A 113 -7.52 21.93 14.77
C HIS A 113 -8.86 22.68 14.85
N THR A 114 -9.08 23.30 16.01
CA THR A 114 -10.08 24.31 16.36
C THR A 114 -11.52 23.84 16.63
N ALA A 115 -11.87 23.76 17.91
CA ALA A 115 -12.49 24.90 18.59
C ALA A 115 -11.78 25.16 19.93
#